data_AF-A0A5B8CJU9-F1
#
_entry.id   AF-A0A5B8CJU9-F1
#
_cell.length_a   1.000
_cell.length_b   1.000
_cell.length_c   1.000
_cell.angle_alpha   90.00
_cell.angle_beta   90.00
_cell.angle_gamma   90.00
#
_symmetry.space_group_name_H-M   'P 1'
#
loop_
_entity.id
_entity.type
_entity.pdbx_description
1 polymer ?
#
loop_
_entity_poly.entity_id
_entity_poly.type
_entity_poly.pdbx_seq_one_letter_code
_entity_poly.pdbx_strand_id
1 'polypeptide(L)' 'MTWYRALCLGQPVGPWRQCKERVRRDLLTRQLGSYDEWGKFFITVPGDIEVRHEWAQSSAIAA' A
#
# COMPACT_ATOMS: atom_id res chain seq x y z
N MET A 1 -5.06 13.64 -0.44
CA MET A 1 -4.33 12.70 -1.31
C MET A 1 -4.25 11.34 -0.65
N THR A 2 -4.35 10.23 -1.39
CA THR A 2 -4.27 8.88 -0.83
C THR A 2 -2.93 8.23 -1.17
N TRP A 3 -2.30 7.65 -0.16
CA TRP A 3 -1.04 6.94 -0.24
C TRP A 3 -1.21 5.49 0.19
N TYR A 4 -0.46 4.61 -0.42
CA TYR A 4 -0.49 3.17 -0.21
C TYR A 4 0.93 2.67 0.10
N ARG A 5 1.06 1.73 1.04
CA ARG A 5 2.34 1.07 1.34
C ARG A 5 2.11 -0.40 1.65
N ALA A 6 2.96 -1.27 1.11
CA ALA A 6 2.93 -2.70 1.42
C ALA A 6 3.57 -2.97 2.80
N LEU A 7 2.92 -3.80 3.60
CA LEU A 7 3.41 -4.34 4.85
C LEU A 7 3.55 -5.87 4.74
N CYS A 8 4.64 -6.42 5.28
CA CYS A 8 4.84 -7.85 5.48
C CYS A 8 5.22 -8.04 6.94
N LEU A 9 4.46 -8.86 7.67
CA LEU A 9 4.62 -9.08 9.11
C LEU A 9 4.63 -7.77 9.91
N GLY A 10 3.82 -6.79 9.48
CA GLY A 10 3.77 -5.45 10.09
C GLY A 10 4.95 -4.54 9.73
N GLN A 11 5.91 -4.99 8.92
CA GLN A 11 7.07 -4.20 8.49
C GLN A 11 6.88 -3.66 7.07
N PRO A 12 7.28 -2.41 6.79
CA PRO A 12 7.15 -1.83 5.46
C PRO A 12 8.10 -2.49 4.45
N VAL A 13 7.53 -2.91 3.32
CA VAL A 13 8.23 -3.63 2.25
C VAL A 13 8.69 -2.68 1.11
N GLY A 14 8.49 -1.38 1.29
CA GLY A 14 8.84 -0.38 0.30
C GLY A 14 8.37 1.03 0.69
N PRO A 15 8.64 2.01 -0.18
CA PRO A 15 8.20 3.38 0.03
C PRO A 15 6.69 3.52 -0.16
N TRP A 16 6.15 4.64 0.32
CA TRP A 16 4.79 5.04 0.01
C TRP A 16 4.62 5.30 -1.49
N ARG A 17 3.50 4.85 -2.05
CA ARG A 17 3.12 5.05 -3.45
C ARG A 17 1.73 5.67 -3.50
N GLN A 18 1.50 6.57 -4.46
CA GLN A 18 0.17 7.13 -4.70
C GLN A 18 -0.73 6.21 -5.53
N CYS A 19 -0.17 5.13 -6.07
CA CYS A 19 -0.87 4.18 -6.94
C CYS A 19 -0.84 2.78 -6.32
N LYS A 20 -2.03 2.22 -6.06
CA LYS A 20 -2.20 0.88 -5.48
C LYS A 20 -1.60 -0.22 -6.37
N GLU A 21 -1.62 -0.05 -7.69
CA GLU A 21 -1.02 -1.02 -8.62
C GLU A 21 0.50 -1.10 -8.51
N ARG A 22 1.17 0.03 -8.22
CA ARG A 22 2.62 0.01 -7.96
C ARG A 22 2.95 -0.79 -6.70
N VAL A 23 2.13 -0.67 -5.66
CA VAL A 23 2.28 -1.48 -4.43
C VAL A 23 2.08 -2.97 -4.71
N ARG A 24 1.08 -3.33 -5.54
CA ARG A 24 0.90 -4.73 -5.97
C ARG A 24 2.12 -5.25 -6.73
N ARG A 25 2.70 -4.45 -7.62
CA ARG A 25 3.91 -4.81 -8.35
C ARG A 25 5.12 -5.01 -7.44
N ASP A 26 5.27 -4.17 -6.42
CA ASP A 26 6.33 -4.31 -5.40
C ASP A 26 6.15 -5.64 -4.62
N LEU A 27 4.91 -6.01 -4.27
CA LEU A 27 4.58 -7.28 -3.63
C LEU A 27 4.86 -8.49 -4.54
N LEU A 28 4.46 -8.45 -5.81
CA LEU A 28 4.72 -9.52 -6.79
C LEU A 28 6.22 -9.74 -7.00
N THR A 29 6.98 -8.65 -7.15
CA THR A 29 8.44 -8.71 -7.37
C THR A 29 9.16 -9.38 -6.21
N ARG A 30 8.64 -9.24 -4.99
CA ARG A 30 9.19 -9.84 -3.77
C ARG A 30 8.56 -11.20 -3.44
N GLN A 31 7.72 -11.74 -4.32
CA GLN A 31 6.99 -12.99 -4.12
C GLN A 31 6.07 -12.99 -2.89
N LEU A 32 5.61 -11.80 -2.49
CA LEU A 32 4.73 -11.57 -1.33
C LEU A 32 3.26 -11.44 -1.72
N GLY A 33 2.95 -11.48 -3.02
CA GLY A 33 1.58 -11.52 -3.52
C GLY A 33 1.52 -12.34 -4.81
N SER A 34 0.31 -12.75 -5.16
CA SER A 34 0.02 -13.46 -6.38
C SER A 34 -1.38 -13.08 -6.90
N TYR A 35 -1.65 -13.46 -8.14
CA TYR A 35 -2.99 -13.40 -8.71
C TYR A 35 -3.59 -14.80 -8.73
N ASP A 36 -4.88 -14.90 -8.45
CA ASP A 36 -5.63 -16.14 -8.65
C ASP A 36 -6.01 -16.33 -10.13
N GLU A 37 -6.68 -17.45 -10.41
CA GLU A 37 -7.15 -17.83 -11.74
C GLU A 37 -8.19 -16.84 -12.35
N TRP A 38 -8.76 -15.96 -11.52
CA TRP A 38 -9.71 -14.92 -11.95
C TRP A 38 -9.07 -13.53 -12.01
N GLY A 39 -7.75 -13.41 -11.82
CA GLY A 39 -7.02 -12.15 -11.84
C GLY A 39 -7.21 -11.30 -10.58
N LYS A 40 -7.69 -11.88 -9.47
CA LYS A 40 -7.77 -11.20 -8.18
C LYS A 40 -6.44 -11.29 -7.46
N PHE A 41 -5.92 -10.14 -7.04
CA PHE A 41 -4.68 -10.05 -6.29
C PHE A 41 -4.90 -10.45 -4.82
N PHE A 42 -4.06 -11.35 -4.32
CA PHE A 42 -4.00 -11.73 -2.91
C PHE A 42 -2.56 -11.68 -2.38
N ILE A 43 -2.42 -11.40 -1.08
CA ILE A 43 -1.14 -11.35 -0.39
C ILE A 43 -0.90 -12.76 0.17
N THR A 44 0.22 -13.38 -0.20
CA THR A 44 0.56 -14.77 0.16
C THR A 44 1.17 -14.90 1.56
N VAL A 45 1.73 -13.81 2.07
CA VAL A 45 2.31 -13.72 3.42
C VAL A 45 1.33 -13.03 4.37
N PRO A 46 1.52 -13.14 5.71
CA PRO A 46 0.80 -12.28 6.64
C PRO A 46 1.25 -10.85 6.38
N GLY A 47 0.46 -10.11 5.61
CA GLY A 47 0.82 -8.82 5.07
C GLY A 47 -0.42 -8.05 4.70
N ASP A 48 -0.28 -6.73 4.63
CA ASP A 48 -1.40 -5.82 4.43
C ASP A 48 -0.98 -4.66 3.51
N ILE A 49 -1.95 -3.90 3.03
CA ILE A 49 -1.70 -2.64 2.33
C ILE A 49 -2.19 -1.51 3.24
N GLU A 50 -1.23 -0.84 3.85
CA GLU A 50 -1.51 0.35 4.63
C GLU A 50 -1.98 1.47 3.70
N VAL A 51 -3.12 2.08 4.04
CA VAL A 51 -3.70 3.20 3.29
C VAL A 51 -3.67 4.43 4.18
N ARG A 52 -3.06 5.50 3.69
CA ARG A 52 -3.03 6.79 4.37
C ARG A 52 -3.75 7.83 3.53
N HIS A 53 -4.80 8.42 4.11
CA HIS A 53 -5.46 9.57 3.55
C HIS A 53 -4.85 10.83 4.15
N GLU A 54 -4.08 11.55 3.35
CA GLU A 54 -3.72 12.92 3.67
C GLU A 54 -4.91 13.80 3.34
N TRP A 55 -5.72 14.09 4.35
CA TRP A 55 -6.65 15.21 4.26
C TRP A 55 -5.80 16.46 4.31
N ALA A 56 -6.01 17.39 3.38
CA ALA A 56 -5.40 18.71 3.47
C ALA A 56 -5.85 19.31 4.81
N GLN A 57 -4.98 19.22 5.81
CA GLN A 57 -5.18 19.90 7.07
C GLN A 57 -4.88 21.36 6.73
N SER A 58 -5.91 22.09 6.30
CA SER A 58 -5.85 23.55 6.24
C SER A 58 -5.53 23.99 7.65
N SER A 59 -4.27 24.32 7.88
CA SER A 59 -3.84 25.03 9.08
C SER A 59 -4.64 26.32 9.13
N ALA A 60 -5.70 26.34 9.93
CA ALA A 60 -6.20 27.58 10.46
C ALA A 60 -5.08 28.12 11.35
N ILE A 61 -4.23 28.96 10.78
CA ILE A 61 -3.41 29.91 11.52
C ILE A 61 -4.42 30.85 12.18
N ALA A 62 -4.77 30.57 13.43
CA ALA A 62 -5.41 31.56 14.28
C ALA A 62 -4.30 32.47 14.81
N ALA A 63 -4.35 33.71 14.34
CA ALA A 63 -3.51 34.83 14.72
C ALA A 63 -3.77 35.31 16.16
#